data_AF-A0A914V693-F1
#
_entry.id   AF-A0A914V693-F1
#
_cell.length_a   1.000
_cell.length_b   1.000
_cell.length_c   1.000
_cell.angle_alpha   90.00
_cell.angle_beta   90.00
_cell.angle_gamma   90.00
#
_symmetry.space_group_name_H-M   'P 1'
#
loop_
_entity.id
_entity.type
_entity.pdbx_description
1 polymer ?
#
loop_
_entity_poly.entity_id
_entity_poly.type
_entity_poly.pdbx_seq_one_letter_code
_entity_poly.pdbx_strand_id
1 'polypeptide(L)'
;MQRGIPLLGFARKFHSTVSQLAKINPSEHYTVVADNGVVVSWHPKKEFPYEHSRPIAEEKKEKKLESAALSDELLEEHRLRNLPGGPANKDLKEIFYTDKNEWLPRPREKKLYSRTLPEPKYREGL
;
A
#
# COMPACT_ATOMS: atom_id res chain seq x y z
N MET A 1 23.88 -51.13 -9.27
CA MET A 1 24.79 -50.19 -9.96
C MET A 1 24.15 -48.81 -9.95
N GLN A 2 24.50 -47.96 -8.98
CA GLN A 2 23.94 -46.61 -8.85
C GLN A 2 24.83 -45.60 -9.60
N ARG A 3 24.23 -44.76 -10.44
CA ARG A 3 24.90 -43.69 -11.18
C ARG A 3 24.77 -42.39 -10.40
N GLY A 4 25.89 -41.81 -9.95
CA GLY A 4 25.94 -40.50 -9.30
C GLY A 4 25.95 -39.37 -10.33
N ILE A 5 25.13 -38.34 -10.10
CA ILE A 5 25.01 -37.13 -10.92
C ILE A 5 26.09 -36.14 -10.45
N PRO A 6 26.94 -35.57 -11.33
CA PRO A 6 27.82 -34.50 -10.92
C PRO A 6 27.05 -33.17 -10.86
N LEU A 7 27.01 -32.57 -9.66
CA LEU A 7 26.55 -31.20 -9.45
C LEU A 7 27.49 -30.24 -10.18
N LEU A 8 27.00 -29.63 -11.25
CA LEU A 8 27.70 -28.61 -12.01
C LEU A 8 27.75 -27.33 -11.18
N GLY A 9 28.81 -27.17 -10.39
CA GLY A 9 29.08 -25.94 -9.63
C GLY A 9 29.40 -24.79 -10.59
N PHE A 10 28.47 -23.86 -10.77
CA PHE A 10 28.72 -22.58 -11.44
C PHE A 10 29.58 -21.69 -10.51
N ALA A 11 30.90 -21.86 -10.58
CA ALA A 11 31.83 -20.92 -9.96
C ALA A 11 31.83 -19.61 -10.77
N ARG A 12 31.08 -18.60 -10.32
CA ARG A 12 31.27 -17.22 -10.78
C ARG A 12 32.60 -16.72 -10.22
N LYS A 13 33.63 -16.71 -11.06
CA LYS A 13 34.90 -16.05 -10.76
C LYS A 13 34.65 -14.55 -10.60
N PHE A 14 34.70 -14.05 -9.38
CA PHE A 14 34.84 -12.61 -9.14
C PHE A 14 36.34 -12.27 -9.22
N HIS A 15 36.69 -11.52 -10.26
CA HIS A 15 37.93 -10.76 -10.32
C HIS A 15 37.54 -9.31 -10.51
N SER A 16 37.81 -8.47 -9.51
CA SER A 16 38.03 -7.05 -9.75
C SER A 16 39.21 -6.60 -8.88
N THR A 17 40.36 -6.49 -9.53
CA THR A 17 41.47 -5.68 -9.03
C THR A 17 41.00 -4.23 -8.91
N VAL A 18 41.56 -3.52 -7.92
CA VAL A 18 41.29 -2.13 -7.47
C VAL A 18 41.31 -1.04 -8.57
N SER A 19 41.55 -1.38 -9.84
CA SER A 19 41.61 -0.48 -11.00
C SER A 19 40.26 0.01 -11.53
N GLN A 20 39.12 -0.35 -10.92
CA GLN A 20 37.77 0.00 -11.40
C GLN A 20 37.10 1.19 -10.69
N LEU A 21 37.77 1.89 -9.75
CA LEU A 21 37.20 3.03 -9.03
C LEU A 21 36.74 4.20 -9.94
N ALA A 22 37.18 4.25 -11.20
CA ALA A 22 36.84 5.31 -12.14
C ALA A 22 35.49 5.13 -12.89
N LYS A 23 34.74 4.04 -12.63
CA LYS A 23 33.44 3.75 -13.29
C LYS A 23 32.36 3.33 -12.29
N ILE A 24 32.21 4.06 -11.19
CA ILE A 24 31.15 3.79 -10.22
C ILE A 24 29.98 4.73 -10.54
N ASN A 25 28.92 4.18 -11.13
CA ASN A 25 27.62 4.86 -11.24
C ASN A 25 26.93 4.76 -9.88
N PRO A 26 26.75 5.86 -9.11
CA PRO A 26 26.20 5.80 -7.75
C PRO A 26 24.74 5.36 -7.69
N SER A 27 24.07 5.28 -8.84
CA SER A 27 22.69 4.81 -9.02
C SER A 27 22.55 3.29 -9.09
N GLU A 28 23.65 2.55 -9.22
CA GLU A 28 23.64 1.08 -9.30
C GLU A 28 23.90 0.43 -7.93
N HIS A 29 23.51 -0.84 -7.80
CA HIS A 29 23.76 -1.63 -6.59
C HIS A 29 25.15 -2.23 -6.64
N TYR A 30 25.91 -2.07 -5.55
CA TYR A 30 27.25 -2.67 -5.43
C TYR A 30 27.34 -3.51 -4.16
N THR A 31 28.11 -4.59 -4.24
CA THR A 31 28.52 -5.35 -3.05
C THR A 31 30.01 -5.63 -3.18
N VAL A 32 30.76 -5.26 -2.17
CA VAL A 32 32.21 -5.42 -2.09
C VAL A 32 32.53 -6.24 -0.85
N VAL A 33 33.45 -7.18 -0.98
CA VAL A 33 34.04 -7.90 0.14
C VAL A 33 35.37 -7.24 0.44
N ALA A 34 35.52 -6.66 1.63
CA ALA A 34 36.77 -6.08 2.08
C ALA A 34 37.76 -7.19 2.48
N ASP A 35 39.06 -6.87 2.47
CA ASP A 35 40.13 -7.83 2.76
C ASP A 35 40.05 -8.44 4.17
N ASN A 36 39.37 -7.74 5.09
CA ASN A 36 39.07 -8.21 6.44
C ASN A 36 37.84 -9.14 6.52
N GLY A 37 37.27 -9.55 5.38
CA GLY A 37 36.10 -10.42 5.29
C GLY A 37 34.75 -9.74 5.50
N VAL A 38 34.72 -8.41 5.71
CA VAL A 38 33.46 -7.65 5.86
C VAL A 38 32.82 -7.44 4.50
N VAL A 39 31.52 -7.74 4.39
CA VAL A 39 30.73 -7.49 3.18
C VAL A 39 30.01 -6.15 3.33
N VAL A 40 30.24 -5.23 2.40
CA VAL A 40 29.59 -3.92 2.34
C VAL A 40 28.74 -3.86 1.08
N SER A 41 27.48 -3.48 1.23
CA SER A 41 26.56 -3.39 0.09
C SER A 41 25.89 -2.00 0.01
N TRP A 42 26.05 -1.36 -1.15
CA TRP A 42 25.43 -0.09 -1.50
C TRP A 42 24.11 -0.34 -2.24
N HIS A 43 23.00 0.14 -1.67
CA HIS A 43 21.67 0.03 -2.26
C HIS A 43 20.97 1.39 -2.26
N PRO A 44 21.18 2.21 -3.30
CA PRO A 44 20.54 3.51 -3.38
C PRO A 44 19.02 3.34 -3.59
N LYS A 45 18.24 4.26 -3.03
CA LYS A 45 16.79 4.30 -3.27
C LYS A 45 16.54 4.76 -4.71
N LYS A 46 15.80 3.97 -5.49
CA LYS A 46 15.38 4.36 -6.83
C LYS A 46 14.20 5.32 -6.76
N GLU A 47 14.35 6.50 -7.36
CA GLU A 47 13.25 7.47 -7.51
C GLU A 47 12.27 7.04 -8.60
N PHE A 48 11.00 7.45 -8.45
CA PHE A 48 9.97 7.19 -9.45
C PHE A 48 10.07 8.24 -10.58
N PRO A 49 10.25 7.84 -11.85
CA PRO A 49 10.35 8.79 -12.96
C PRO A 49 9.08 9.63 -13.13
N TYR A 50 9.25 10.93 -13.36
CA TYR A 50 8.13 11.85 -13.53
C TYR A 50 7.24 11.48 -14.74
N GLU A 51 7.83 11.00 -15.84
CA GLU A 51 7.13 10.59 -17.06
C GLU A 51 6.12 9.44 -16.83
N HIS A 52 6.29 8.68 -15.75
CA HIS A 52 5.37 7.59 -15.39
C HIS A 52 4.27 8.05 -14.41
N SER A 53 4.27 9.33 -14.02
CA SER A 53 3.23 9.92 -13.18
C SER A 53 2.10 10.49 -14.04
N ARG A 54 0.91 10.62 -13.45
CA ARG A 54 -0.22 11.32 -14.07
C ARG A 54 -0.39 12.68 -13.40
N PRO A 55 -0.75 13.73 -14.15
CA PRO A 55 -1.10 15.01 -13.53
C PRO A 55 -2.28 14.80 -12.59
N ILE A 56 -2.26 15.50 -11.46
CA ILE A 56 -3.40 15.55 -10.54
C ILE A 56 -4.51 16.30 -11.27
N ALA A 57 -5.68 15.67 -11.39
CA ALA A 57 -6.83 16.34 -11.97
C ALA A 57 -7.27 17.48 -11.04
N GLU A 58 -7.30 18.70 -11.55
CA GLU A 58 -7.92 19.81 -10.83
C GLU A 58 -9.43 19.57 -10.81
N GLU A 59 -9.98 19.27 -9.63
CA GLU A 59 -11.42 19.32 -9.43
C GLU A 59 -11.84 20.78 -9.62
N LYS A 60 -12.39 21.09 -10.81
CA LYS A 60 -13.14 22.31 -11.02
C LYS A 60 -14.36 22.21 -10.11
N LYS A 61 -14.23 22.67 -8.87
CA LYS A 61 -15.38 23.11 -8.09
C LYS A 61 -15.99 24.21 -8.93
N GLU A 62 -17.01 23.87 -9.71
CA GLU A 62 -17.91 24.87 -10.25
C GLU A 62 -18.31 25.69 -9.02
N LYS A 63 -17.78 26.91 -8.93
CA LYS A 63 -18.10 27.83 -7.85
C LYS A 63 -19.57 28.14 -8.05
N LYS A 64 -20.44 27.30 -7.48
CA LYS A 64 -21.87 27.51 -7.49
C LYS A 64 -22.08 28.74 -6.64
N LEU A 65 -22.28 29.83 -7.36
CA LEU A 65 -22.34 31.22 -6.92
C LEU A 65 -22.72 31.37 -5.45
N GLU A 66 -21.78 31.95 -4.70
CA GLU A 66 -21.95 32.51 -3.38
C GLU A 66 -23.06 33.59 -3.42
N SER A 67 -24.33 33.21 -3.28
CA SER A 67 -25.40 34.22 -3.12
C SER A 67 -26.65 33.78 -2.36
N ALA A 68 -26.63 32.63 -1.69
CA ALA A 68 -27.68 32.29 -0.72
C ALA A 68 -27.07 31.73 0.56
N ALA A 69 -27.43 32.30 1.70
CA ALA A 69 -27.01 31.86 3.03
C ALA A 69 -27.39 30.39 3.35
N LEU A 70 -28.20 29.76 2.51
CA LEU A 70 -28.47 28.33 2.44
C LEU A 70 -28.48 27.96 0.95
N SER A 71 -27.41 27.35 0.45
CA SER A 71 -27.47 26.71 -0.86
C SER A 71 -28.33 25.45 -0.75
N ASP A 72 -29.11 25.15 -1.78
CA ASP A 72 -29.90 23.91 -1.84
C ASP A 72 -29.04 22.66 -1.62
N GLU A 73 -27.76 22.73 -1.99
CA GLU A 73 -26.77 21.68 -1.75
C GLU A 73 -26.49 21.44 -0.27
N LEU A 74 -26.33 22.50 0.52
CA LEU A 74 -26.16 22.37 1.98
C LEU A 74 -27.42 21.82 2.64
N LEU A 75 -28.60 22.19 2.12
CA LEU A 75 -29.87 21.69 2.62
C LEU A 75 -30.04 20.19 2.32
N GLU A 76 -29.70 19.75 1.12
CA GLU A 76 -29.68 18.33 0.75
C GLU A 76 -28.61 17.55 1.53
N GLU A 77 -27.41 18.09 1.69
CA GLU A 77 -26.36 17.46 2.50
C GLU A 77 -26.81 17.29 3.95
N HIS A 78 -27.45 18.31 4.52
CA HIS A 78 -28.00 18.25 5.87
C HIS A 78 -29.14 17.22 5.98
N ARG A 79 -30.01 17.12 4.97
CA ARG A 79 -31.06 16.09 4.90
C ARG A 79 -30.47 14.68 4.87
N LEU A 80 -29.49 14.44 3.99
CA LEU A 80 -28.83 13.14 3.84
C LEU A 80 -28.06 12.73 5.10
N ARG A 81 -27.38 13.69 5.76
CA ARG A 81 -26.61 13.45 6.99
C ARG A 81 -27.49 13.11 8.19
N ASN A 82 -28.68 13.69 8.27
CA ASN A 82 -29.58 13.54 9.42
C ASN A 82 -30.66 12.46 9.21
N LEU A 83 -30.51 11.57 8.23
CA LEU A 83 -31.41 10.44 8.08
C LEU A 83 -31.28 9.50 9.29
N PRO A 84 -32.36 9.21 10.03
CA PRO A 84 -32.30 8.45 11.29
C PRO A 84 -31.79 7.01 11.12
N GLY A 85 -31.83 6.46 9.89
CA GLY A 85 -31.30 5.14 9.54
C GLY A 85 -30.04 5.16 8.68
N GLY A 86 -29.49 6.34 8.37
CA GLY A 86 -28.43 6.50 7.37
C GLY A 86 -28.87 6.19 5.93
N PRO A 87 -27.91 6.07 4.99
CA PRO A 87 -28.16 5.68 3.60
C PRO A 87 -28.79 4.28 3.50
N ALA A 88 -29.48 4.00 2.40
CA ALA A 88 -30.08 2.68 2.22
C ALA A 88 -29.00 1.61 2.02
N ASN A 89 -29.22 0.39 2.52
CA ASN A 89 -28.28 -0.73 2.35
C ASN A 89 -27.98 -1.06 0.88
N LYS A 90 -28.87 -0.71 -0.05
CA LYS A 90 -28.63 -0.86 -1.49
C LYS A 90 -27.53 0.09 -1.98
N ASP A 91 -27.56 1.34 -1.54
CA ASP A 91 -26.56 2.36 -1.89
C ASP A 91 -25.21 1.97 -1.31
N LEU A 92 -25.19 1.49 -0.05
CA LEU A 92 -23.97 1.00 0.60
C LEU A 92 -23.36 -0.20 -0.14
N LYS A 93 -24.21 -1.11 -0.63
CA LYS A 93 -23.78 -2.25 -1.45
C LYS A 93 -23.07 -1.77 -2.73
N GLU A 94 -23.64 -0.78 -3.40
CA GLU A 94 -23.14 -0.26 -4.68
C GLU A 94 -21.86 0.55 -4.51
N ILE A 95 -21.80 1.43 -3.52
CA ILE A 95 -20.64 2.29 -3.23
C ILE A 95 -19.43 1.46 -2.81
N PHE A 96 -19.61 0.48 -1.93
CA PHE A 96 -18.52 -0.31 -1.36
C PHE A 96 -18.26 -1.62 -2.10
N TYR A 97 -19.04 -1.93 -3.15
CA TYR A 97 -18.95 -3.20 -3.88
C TYR A 97 -19.02 -4.43 -2.96
N THR A 98 -19.92 -4.40 -1.96
CA THR A 98 -20.10 -5.45 -0.93
C THR A 98 -21.38 -6.27 -1.17
N ASP A 99 -21.70 -7.21 -0.28
CA ASP A 99 -23.02 -7.86 -0.27
C ASP A 99 -24.03 -7.14 0.62
N LYS A 100 -25.34 -7.28 0.31
CA LYS A 100 -26.44 -6.64 1.05
C LYS A 100 -26.52 -7.06 2.51
N ASN A 101 -25.99 -8.24 2.85
CA ASN A 101 -26.12 -8.84 4.18
C ASN A 101 -25.11 -8.29 5.19
N GLU A 102 -24.05 -7.62 4.73
CA GLU A 102 -23.02 -7.03 5.59
C GLU A 102 -23.57 -5.85 6.40
N TRP A 103 -24.47 -5.09 5.77
CA TRP A 103 -25.09 -3.89 6.33
C TRP A 103 -26.33 -4.19 7.20
N LEU A 104 -26.72 -5.46 7.34
CA LEU A 104 -27.81 -5.84 8.23
C LEU A 104 -27.31 -5.96 9.69
N PRO A 105 -28.11 -5.51 10.68
CA PRO A 105 -27.75 -5.65 12.09
C PRO A 105 -27.47 -7.11 12.47
N ARG A 106 -26.37 -7.34 13.20
CA ARG A 106 -26.06 -8.67 13.73
C ARG A 106 -26.92 -8.99 14.96
N PRO A 107 -27.27 -10.27 15.18
CA PRO A 107 -27.94 -10.72 16.40
C PRO A 107 -27.18 -10.33 17.67
N ARG A 108 -27.92 -10.16 18.78
CA ARG A 108 -27.38 -9.75 20.08
C ARG A 108 -26.22 -10.63 20.54
N GLU A 109 -26.36 -11.94 20.41
CA GLU A 109 -25.35 -12.92 20.85
C GLU A 109 -23.98 -12.65 20.21
N LYS A 110 -23.93 -12.47 18.89
CA LYS A 110 -22.68 -12.16 18.17
C LYS A 110 -22.03 -10.86 18.65
N LYS A 111 -22.84 -9.85 18.98
CA LYS A 111 -22.35 -8.57 19.53
C LYS A 111 -21.76 -8.72 20.93
N LEU A 112 -22.26 -9.66 21.73
CA LEU A 112 -21.74 -9.92 23.07
C LEU A 112 -20.37 -10.61 23.00
N TYR A 113 -20.23 -11.62 22.13
CA TYR A 113 -18.94 -12.30 21.91
C TYR A 113 -17.87 -11.37 21.33
N SER A 114 -18.24 -10.36 20.53
CA SER A 114 -17.28 -9.38 20.00
C SER A 114 -16.85 -8.31 21.00
N ARG A 115 -17.52 -8.20 22.17
CA ARG A 115 -17.21 -7.17 23.18
C ARG A 115 -16.11 -7.59 24.14
N THR A 116 -15.73 -8.88 24.15
CA THR A 116 -14.56 -9.34 24.90
C THR A 116 -13.30 -8.72 24.29
N LEU A 117 -12.32 -8.39 25.14
CA LEU A 117 -11.06 -7.83 24.69
C LEU A 117 -10.45 -8.79 23.64
N PRO A 118 -10.09 -8.30 22.44
CA PRO A 118 -9.34 -9.11 21.51
C PRO A 118 -8.02 -9.50 22.16
N GLU A 119 -7.53 -10.70 21.85
CA GLU A 119 -6.19 -11.12 22.28
C GLU A 119 -5.16 -10.06 21.85
N PRO A 120 -4.13 -9.81 22.69
CA PRO A 120 -3.11 -8.81 22.38
C PRO A 120 -2.47 -9.14 21.03
N LYS A 121 -2.62 -8.23 20.06
CA LYS A 121 -2.05 -8.38 18.73
C LYS A 121 -0.56 -8.12 18.79
N TYR A 122 0.24 -9.16 18.64
CA TYR A 122 1.67 -9.00 18.41
C TYR A 122 1.90 -8.46 16.98
N ARG A 123 2.86 -7.55 16.82
CA ARG A 123 3.42 -7.28 15.49
C ARG A 123 4.20 -8.53 15.11
N GLU A 124 3.59 -9.39 14.30
CA GLU A 124 4.29 -10.56 13.81
C GLU A 124 5.51 -10.12 12.98
N GLY A 125 6.70 -10.64 13.31
CA GLY A 125 7.93 -10.43 12.54
C GLY A 125 8.87 -9.31 13.02
N LEU A 126 9.08 -9.15 14.34
CA LEU A 126 10.27 -8.48 14.88
C LEU A 126 11.33 -9.49 15.30
#